data_AF-A0A133VKE5-F1
#
_entry.id   AF-A0A133VKE5-F1
#
_cell.length_a   1.000
_cell.length_b   1.000
_cell.length_c   1.000
_cell.angle_alpha   90.00
_cell.angle_beta   90.00
_cell.angle_gamma   90.00
#
_symmetry.space_group_name_H-M   'P 1'
#
loop_
_entity.id
_entity.type
_entity.pdbx_description
1 polymer ?
#
loop_
_entity_poly.entity_id
_entity_poly.type
_entity_poly.pdbx_seq_one_letter_code
_entity_poly.pdbx_strand_id
1 'polypeptide(L)' 'MNKIFRIDGSFVKNKQKTEFIKEVPANSKDRALERLYSELGSKHAVKRNLIQINDIEEIKPEEAEDPKIRALAEDE' A
#
# COMPACT_ATOMS: atom_id res chain seq x y z
N MET A 1 6.70 12.18 11.59
CA MET A 1 6.65 12.36 10.13
C MET A 1 6.97 11.05 9.45
N ASN A 2 5.91 10.28 9.22
CA ASN A 2 6.02 9.07 8.42
C ASN A 2 6.16 9.44 6.95
N LYS A 3 6.97 8.67 6.23
CA LYS A 3 7.03 8.72 4.76
C LYS A 3 5.78 8.04 4.22
N ILE A 4 5.37 8.38 3.00
CA ILE A 4 4.28 7.69 2.32
C ILE A 4 4.88 6.90 1.17
N PHE A 5 4.52 5.63 1.08
CA PHE A 5 4.90 4.77 -0.02
C PHE A 5 3.67 4.55 -0.90
N ARG A 6 3.74 4.97 -2.16
CA ARG A 6 2.75 4.62 -3.17
C ARG A 6 3.19 3.31 -3.80
N ILE A 7 2.30 2.33 -3.73
CA ILE A 7 2.55 0.96 -4.17
C ILE A 7 1.60 0.65 -5.31
N ASP A 8 2.15 0.47 -6.50
CA ASP A 8 1.43 -0.08 -7.64
C ASP A 8 1.61 -1.60 -7.69
N GLY A 9 0.52 -2.29 -7.89
CA GLY A 9 0.55 -3.73 -7.97
C GLY A 9 -0.71 -4.33 -8.52
N SER A 10 -0.75 -5.65 -8.49
CA SER A 10 -1.92 -6.41 -8.82
C SER A 10 -2.03 -7.65 -7.95
N PHE A 11 -3.23 -8.17 -7.79
CA PHE A 11 -3.42 -9.48 -7.20
C PHE A 11 -4.38 -10.32 -8.01
N VAL A 12 -4.24 -11.64 -7.87
CA VAL A 12 -5.16 -12.60 -8.50
C VAL A 12 -6.13 -13.13 -7.47
N LYS A 13 -7.43 -12.96 -7.72
CA LYS A 13 -8.51 -13.55 -6.93
C LYS A 13 -9.56 -14.15 -7.86
N ASN A 14 -9.99 -15.39 -7.58
CA ASN A 14 -10.98 -16.09 -8.40
C ASN A 14 -10.63 -16.11 -9.90
N LYS A 15 -9.36 -16.34 -10.25
CA LYS A 15 -8.82 -16.32 -11.61
C LYS A 15 -8.91 -14.96 -12.34
N GLN A 16 -9.25 -13.89 -11.63
CA GLN A 16 -9.27 -12.53 -12.15
C GLN A 16 -8.08 -11.76 -11.57
N LYS A 17 -7.37 -11.04 -12.44
CA LYS A 17 -6.31 -10.11 -12.04
C LYS A 17 -6.98 -8.77 -11.71
N THR A 18 -6.64 -8.20 -10.57
CA THR A 18 -7.12 -6.88 -10.15
C THR A 18 -5.91 -6.02 -9.84
N GLU A 19 -5.82 -4.87 -10.50
CA GLU A 19 -4.78 -3.88 -10.28
C GLU A 19 -5.16 -2.98 -9.10
N PHE A 20 -4.15 -2.49 -8.37
CA PHE A 20 -4.35 -1.60 -7.25
C PHE A 20 -3.20 -0.59 -7.16
N ILE A 21 -3.55 0.61 -6.71
CA ILE A 21 -2.59 1.61 -6.25
C ILE A 21 -2.94 1.90 -4.80
N LYS A 22 -1.95 1.79 -3.92
CA LYS A 22 -2.13 2.01 -2.48
C LYS A 22 -1.06 2.90 -1.91
N GLU A 23 -1.49 3.95 -1.22
CA GLU A 23 -0.63 4.84 -0.46
C GLU A 23 -0.58 4.35 0.99
N VAL A 24 0.61 4.03 1.47
CA VAL A 24 0.82 3.43 2.78
C VAL A 24 1.82 4.28 3.58
N PRO A 25 1.40 4.92 4.68
CA PRO A 25 2.30 5.64 5.56
C PRO A 25 3.14 4.65 6.37
N ALA A 26 4.47 4.79 6.30
CA ALA A 26 5.40 3.93 7.01
C ALA A 26 6.78 4.59 7.18
N ASN A 27 7.56 4.06 8.12
CA ASN A 27 8.95 4.47 8.35
C ASN A 27 9.94 3.87 7.34
N SER A 28 9.56 2.76 6.68
CA SER A 28 10.40 2.07 5.70
C SER A 28 9.57 1.31 4.68
N LYS A 29 10.20 0.98 3.54
CA LYS A 29 9.60 0.19 2.46
C LYS A 29 9.12 -1.19 2.95
N ASP A 30 9.92 -1.89 3.76
CA ASP A 30 9.53 -3.17 4.34
C ASP A 30 8.27 -3.07 5.20
N ARG A 31 8.17 -2.03 6.04
CA ARG A 31 6.97 -1.80 6.86
C ARG A 31 5.75 -1.45 6.01
N ALA A 32 5.93 -0.67 4.95
CA ALA A 32 4.85 -0.38 4.01
C ALA A 32 4.32 -1.66 3.33
N LEU A 33 5.22 -2.53 2.89
CA LEU A 33 4.88 -3.83 2.30
C LEU A 33 4.16 -4.75 3.31
N GLU A 34 4.64 -4.87 4.54
CA GLU A 34 3.98 -5.67 5.56
C GLU A 34 2.56 -5.17 5.86
N ARG A 35 2.36 -3.86 5.94
CA ARG A 35 1.04 -3.24 6.11
C ARG A 35 0.14 -3.53 4.92
N LEU A 36 0.64 -3.37 3.69
CA LEU A 36 -0.09 -3.69 2.47
C LEU A 36 -0.54 -5.16 2.46
N TYR A 37 0.38 -6.09 2.72
CA TYR A 37 0.06 -7.51 2.75
C TYR A 37 -0.99 -7.86 3.81
N SER A 38 -0.90 -7.23 4.98
CA SER A 38 -1.86 -7.43 6.06
C SER A 38 -3.24 -6.86 5.70
N GLU A 39 -3.28 -5.68 5.07
CA GLU A 39 -4.52 -5.08 4.59
C GLU A 39 -5.19 -5.92 3.49
N LEU A 40 -4.44 -6.35 2.47
CA LEU A 40 -4.95 -7.18 1.38
C LEU A 40 -5.39 -8.56 1.86
N GLY A 41 -4.67 -9.14 2.81
CA GLY A 41 -5.06 -10.39 3.46
C GLY A 41 -6.35 -10.26 4.28
N SER A 42 -6.47 -9.20 5.08
CA SER A 42 -7.62 -8.99 5.97
C SER A 42 -8.88 -8.56 5.23
N LYS A 43 -8.80 -7.53 4.37
CA LYS A 43 -9.97 -6.96 3.68
C LYS A 43 -10.38 -7.74 2.45
N HIS A 44 -9.41 -8.30 1.72
CA HIS A 44 -9.67 -8.93 0.42
C HIS A 44 -9.47 -10.45 0.41
N ALA A 45 -9.03 -11.05 1.52
CA ALA A 45 -8.72 -12.48 1.64
C ALA A 45 -7.73 -12.97 0.57
N VAL A 46 -6.77 -12.10 0.22
CA VAL A 46 -5.74 -12.38 -0.79
C VAL A 46 -4.50 -12.95 -0.12
N LYS A 47 -4.02 -14.09 -0.61
CA LYS A 47 -2.76 -14.69 -0.14
C LYS A 47 -1.57 -13.89 -0.67
N ARG A 48 -0.51 -13.76 0.14
CA ARG A 48 0.70 -12.98 -0.22
C ARG A 48 1.34 -13.42 -1.53
N ASN A 49 1.35 -14.72 -1.82
CA ASN A 49 1.90 -15.28 -3.05
C ASN A 49 1.08 -14.97 -4.32
N LEU A 50 -0.12 -14.40 -4.18
CA LEU A 50 -0.97 -13.96 -5.28
C LEU A 50 -0.91 -12.45 -5.52
N ILE A 51 -0.07 -11.74 -4.76
CA ILE A 51 0.14 -10.31 -4.88
C ILE A 51 1.45 -10.10 -5.63
N GLN A 52 1.39 -9.29 -6.68
CA GLN A 52 2.53 -8.86 -7.46
C GLN A 52 2.67 -7.35 -7.31
N ILE A 53 3.82 -6.91 -6.82
CA ILE A 53 4.16 -5.49 -6.76
C ILE A 53 4.88 -5.13 -8.05
N ASN A 54 4.39 -4.11 -8.76
CA ASN A 54 5.01 -3.63 -9.98
C ASN A 54 5.98 -2.49 -9.68
N ASP A 55 5.55 -1.53 -8.86
CA ASP A 55 6.37 -0.37 -8.48
C ASP A 55 6.13 0.05 -7.03
N ILE A 56 7.18 0.61 -6.42
CA ILE A 56 7.13 1.28 -5.13
C ILE A 56 7.93 2.56 -5.21
N GLU A 57 7.26 3.67 -4.95
CA GLU A 57 7.84 4.99 -4.85
C GLU A 57 7.57 5.58 -3.46
N GLU A 58 8.55 6.33 -2.96
CA GLU A 58 8.39 7.16 -1.76
C GLU A 58 7.91 8.55 -2.22
N ILE A 59 6.73 8.95 -1.75
CA ILE A 59 6.14 10.26 -2.05
C ILE A 59 6.07 11.10 -0.78
N LYS A 60 6.03 12.42 -0.95
CA LYS A 60 5.84 13.32 0.19
C LYS A 60 4.37 13.31 0.66
N PRO A 61 4.11 13.62 1.94
CA PRO A 61 2.75 13.79 2.47
C PRO A 61 1.87 14.75 1.66
N GLU A 62 2.46 15.82 1.11
CA GLU A 62 1.76 16.78 0.25
C GLU A 62 1.27 16.19 -1.09
N GLU A 63 1.92 15.14 -1.58
CA GLU A 63 1.66 14.50 -2.89
C GLU A 63 0.66 13.34 -2.80
N ALA A 64 0.38 12.85 -1.59
CA ALA A 64 -0.58 11.76 -1.39
C ALA A 64 -1.98 12.20 -1.82
N GLU A 65 -2.75 11.36 -2.51
CA GLU A 65 -4.06 11.73 -3.03
C GLU A 65 -5.14 11.71 -1.94
N ASP A 66 -5.03 10.81 -0.97
CA ASP A 66 -6.04 10.64 0.06
C ASP A 66 -5.77 11.55 1.29
N PRO A 67 -6.67 12.49 1.64
CA PRO A 67 -6.48 13.41 2.75
C PRO A 67 -6.39 12.70 4.12
N LYS A 68 -6.96 11.50 4.27
CA LYS A 68 -6.81 10.72 5.51
C LYS A 68 -5.41 10.15 5.62
N ILE A 69 -4.82 9.73 4.50
CA ILE A 69 -3.45 9.21 4.48
C ILE A 69 -2.45 10.32 4.82
N ARG A 70 -2.72 11.56 4.36
CA ARG A 70 -1.96 12.75 4.77
C ARG A 70 -1.99 12.94 6.30
N ALA A 71 -3.19 12.99 6.87
CA ALA A 71 -3.36 13.17 8.32
C ALA A 71 -2.67 12.06 9.13
N LEU A 72 -2.77 10.80 8.70
CA LEU A 72 -2.09 9.68 9.35
C LEU A 72 -0.56 9.72 9.27
N ALA A 73 0.01 10.42 8.29
CA ALA A 73 1.46 10.62 8.21
C ALA A 73 1.95 11.76 9.14
N GLU A 74 1.05 12.65 9.54
CA GLU A 74 1.31 13.80 10.43
C GLU A 74 1.09 13.47 11.91
N ASP A 75 0.18 12.54 12.24
CA ASP A 75 -0.19 12.16 13.61
C ASP A 75 0.79 11.17 14.32
N GLU A 76 1.80 10.65 13.61
CA GLU A 76 2.90 9.79 14.14
C GLU A 76 4.30 10.40 13.93
#